data_AF-A0A4U2Z3K4-F1
#
_entry.id   AF-A0A4U2Z3K4-F1
#
_cell.length_a   1.000
_cell.length_b   1.000
_cell.length_c   1.000
_cell.angle_alpha   90.00
_cell.angle_beta   90.00
_cell.angle_gamma   90.00
#
_symmetry.space_group_name_H-M   'P 1'
#
loop_
_entity.id
_entity.type
_entity.pdbx_description
1 polymer ?
#
loop_
_entity_poly.entity_id
_entity_poly.type
_entity_poly.pdbx_seq_one_letter_code
_entity_poly.pdbx_strand_id
1 'polypeptide(L)'
;MKNYLVSSRFLLLTFLLFTSAASLLYMLDSVSYTNMINNRYINKNAVEFIVNTEASSLDIDLEEPYLLMQYKLDNPQLKYIYFHPSVKLPPINYQKQPLSTDYIITGDVFPEEALSRNMKSLVIGQFDTPSSYLNREAWYIVMSQQINLKNGTKFILNVESGNPHQLIEKIFPNTSYQLLENEDRGTAILKSNVLLNVFLLISVLFVIIAQAVTIHYSIQSKKPIVQILFLAGGKWQLIFLKVFKLEFIALFVIMLLEFLSLKAFNHFYTIWGNQWYYVSVFYILVTFIVYFLACLLMTKSLIKKGVRLF
;
A
#
# COMPACT_ATOMS: atom_id res chain seq x y z
N MET A 1 -8.91 1.24 47.78
CA MET A 1 -7.98 1.77 46.75
C MET A 1 -8.28 1.12 45.40
N LYS A 2 -9.04 1.81 44.53
CA LYS A 2 -9.23 1.40 43.13
C LYS A 2 -8.01 1.85 42.32
N ASN A 3 -6.90 1.14 42.44
CA ASN A 3 -5.73 1.36 41.58
C ASN A 3 -5.99 0.66 40.26
N TYR A 4 -6.43 1.42 39.25
CA TYR A 4 -6.33 1.02 37.86
C TYR A 4 -4.84 0.83 37.54
N LEU A 5 -4.36 -0.42 37.64
CA LEU A 5 -2.98 -0.81 37.32
C LEU A 5 -2.62 -0.57 35.85
N VAL A 6 -3.61 -0.30 35.00
CA VAL A 6 -3.43 0.12 33.61
C VAL A 6 -3.87 1.56 33.46
N SER A 7 -2.95 2.43 33.03
CA SER A 7 -3.27 3.83 32.73
C SER A 7 -4.18 3.86 31.49
N SER A 8 -5.47 4.17 31.70
CA SER A 8 -6.43 4.34 30.60
C SER A 8 -5.96 5.36 29.56
N ARG A 9 -5.17 6.35 29.99
CA ARG A 9 -4.55 7.35 29.12
C ARG A 9 -3.50 6.74 28.19
N PHE A 10 -2.68 5.81 28.68
CA PHE A 10 -1.67 5.13 27.86
C PHE A 10 -2.32 4.26 26.77
N LEU A 11 -3.36 3.51 27.15
CA LEU A 11 -4.11 2.68 26.21
C LEU A 11 -4.80 3.51 25.13
N LEU A 12 -5.51 4.56 25.53
CA LEU A 12 -6.19 5.46 24.61
C LEU A 12 -5.19 6.14 23.65
N LEU A 13 -4.08 6.65 24.17
CA LEU A 13 -3.07 7.32 23.36
C LEU A 13 -2.41 6.35 22.38
N THR A 14 -2.13 5.12 22.80
CA THR A 14 -1.56 4.08 21.92
C THR A 14 -2.51 3.73 20.77
N PHE A 15 -3.80 3.55 21.06
CA PHE A 15 -4.83 3.33 20.04
C PHE A 15 -4.89 4.50 19.04
N LEU A 16 -4.98 5.73 19.54
CA LEU A 16 -5.02 6.92 18.68
C LEU A 16 -3.77 7.05 17.80
N LEU A 17 -2.58 6.75 18.33
CA LEU A 17 -1.34 6.79 17.56
C LEU A 17 -1.26 5.69 16.50
N PHE A 18 -1.78 4.48 16.77
CA PHE A 18 -1.91 3.43 15.75
C PHE A 18 -2.85 3.83 14.63
N THR A 19 -4.06 4.28 14.97
CA THR A 19 -5.02 4.76 13.98
C THR A 19 -4.45 5.93 13.16
N SER A 20 -3.73 6.86 13.81
CA SER A 20 -3.10 8.00 13.13
C SER A 20 -2.00 7.58 12.16
N ALA A 21 -1.14 6.65 12.56
CA ALA A 21 -0.10 6.09 11.70
C ALA A 21 -0.70 5.41 10.47
N ALA A 22 -1.72 4.56 10.68
CA ALA A 22 -2.40 3.87 9.59
C ALA A 22 -3.09 4.85 8.63
N SER A 23 -3.75 5.89 9.16
CA SER A 23 -4.38 6.94 8.34
C SER A 23 -3.34 7.70 7.50
N LEU A 24 -2.18 8.04 8.06
CA LEU A 24 -1.11 8.73 7.32
C LEU A 24 -0.51 7.83 6.23
N LEU A 25 -0.30 6.54 6.52
CA LEU A 25 0.16 5.56 5.55
C LEU A 25 -0.85 5.37 4.42
N TYR A 26 -2.13 5.30 4.73
CA TYR A 26 -3.19 5.26 3.73
C TYR A 26 -3.20 6.52 2.86
N MET A 27 -3.04 7.71 3.46
CA MET A 27 -2.97 8.96 2.70
C MET A 27 -1.77 8.99 1.75
N LEU A 28 -0.60 8.49 2.16
CA LEU A 28 0.58 8.37 1.29
C LEU A 28 0.30 7.52 0.04
N ASP A 29 -0.27 6.34 0.22
CA ASP A 29 -0.62 5.48 -0.92
C ASP A 29 -1.77 6.06 -1.74
N SER A 30 -2.76 6.71 -1.10
CA SER A 30 -3.89 7.37 -1.77
C SER A 30 -3.46 8.55 -2.64
N VAL A 31 -2.46 9.34 -2.21
CA VAL A 31 -1.87 10.40 -3.03
C VAL A 31 -1.18 9.80 -4.25
N SER A 32 -0.43 8.71 -4.05
CA SER A 32 0.22 7.98 -5.15
C SER A 32 -0.81 7.44 -6.14
N TYR A 33 -1.90 6.85 -5.65
CA TYR A 33 -3.01 6.36 -6.45
C TYR A 33 -3.72 7.47 -7.24
N THR A 34 -3.98 8.61 -6.60
CA THR A 34 -4.59 9.78 -7.26
C THR A 34 -3.68 10.30 -8.37
N ASN A 35 -2.37 10.36 -8.13
CA ASN A 35 -1.40 10.73 -9.14
C ASN A 35 -1.38 9.73 -10.29
N MET A 36 -1.50 8.42 -10.02
CA MET A 36 -1.65 7.41 -11.08
C MET A 36 -2.88 7.72 -11.94
N ILE A 37 -4.08 7.86 -11.35
CA ILE A 37 -5.31 8.20 -12.07
C ILE A 37 -5.11 9.46 -12.93
N ASN A 38 -4.54 10.51 -12.34
CA ASN A 38 -4.27 11.78 -13.02
C ASN A 38 -3.14 11.68 -14.06
N ASN A 39 -2.37 10.60 -14.10
CA ASN A 39 -1.33 10.31 -15.10
C ASN A 39 -1.72 9.11 -15.96
N ARG A 40 -3.00 9.00 -16.36
CA ARG A 40 -3.50 7.93 -17.25
C ARG A 40 -3.34 6.52 -16.66
N TYR A 41 -3.41 6.44 -15.34
CA TYR A 41 -3.16 5.25 -14.53
C TYR A 41 -1.74 4.69 -14.63
N ILE A 42 -0.76 5.56 -14.88
CA ILE A 42 0.65 5.19 -14.97
C ILE A 42 1.35 5.46 -13.64
N ASN A 43 1.97 4.42 -13.07
CA ASN A 43 2.76 4.50 -11.84
C ASN A 43 4.07 5.28 -12.09
N LYS A 44 4.55 6.01 -11.08
CA LYS A 44 5.89 6.63 -11.10
C LYS A 44 7.01 5.64 -11.45
N ASN A 45 6.86 4.38 -11.06
CA ASN A 45 7.84 3.31 -11.28
C ASN A 45 7.55 2.48 -12.54
N ALA A 46 6.54 2.81 -13.34
CA ALA A 46 6.30 2.06 -14.57
C ALA A 46 7.49 2.16 -15.54
N VAL A 47 7.56 1.29 -16.54
CA VAL A 47 8.58 1.34 -17.59
C VAL A 47 7.90 1.39 -18.95
N GLU A 48 8.38 2.30 -19.80
CA GLU A 48 7.95 2.37 -21.20
C GLU A 48 8.99 1.69 -22.09
N PHE A 49 8.52 0.91 -23.05
CA PHE A 49 9.39 0.22 -23.98
C PHE A 49 8.71 -0.01 -25.33
N ILE A 50 9.54 -0.23 -26.35
CA ILE A 50 9.11 -0.60 -27.69
C ILE A 50 9.67 -1.99 -27.98
N VAL A 51 8.80 -2.88 -28.43
CA VAL A 51 9.19 -4.21 -28.87
C VAL A 51 9.50 -4.18 -30.37
N ASN A 52 10.68 -4.67 -30.73
CA ASN A 52 11.13 -4.80 -32.11
C ASN A 52 11.27 -6.29 -32.43
N THR A 53 10.20 -6.90 -32.94
CA THR A 53 10.17 -8.31 -33.30
C THR A 53 9.33 -8.54 -34.55
N GLU A 54 9.68 -9.59 -35.30
CA GLU A 54 8.90 -10.09 -36.44
C GLU A 54 7.76 -11.02 -35.99
N ALA A 55 7.76 -11.43 -34.71
CA ALA A 55 6.70 -12.26 -34.15
C ALA A 55 5.34 -11.54 -34.24
N SER A 56 4.28 -12.31 -34.46
CA SER A 56 2.91 -11.78 -34.54
C SER A 56 2.20 -11.75 -33.18
N SER A 57 2.65 -12.57 -32.25
CA SER A 57 2.14 -12.65 -30.88
C SER A 57 3.24 -13.02 -29.88
N LEU A 58 2.97 -12.75 -28.60
CA LEU A 58 3.85 -13.07 -27.47
C LEU A 58 3.00 -13.60 -26.31
N ASP A 59 3.49 -14.63 -25.62
CA ASP A 59 2.79 -15.20 -24.47
C ASP A 59 3.24 -14.48 -23.18
N ILE A 60 2.28 -14.22 -22.28
CA ILE A 60 2.53 -13.66 -20.95
C ILE A 60 2.34 -14.78 -19.93
N ASP A 61 3.41 -15.16 -19.27
CA ASP A 61 3.40 -16.07 -18.12
C ASP A 61 4.05 -15.38 -16.92
N LEU A 62 3.22 -14.67 -16.13
CA LEU A 62 3.66 -13.97 -14.92
C LEU A 62 2.78 -14.33 -13.73
N GLU A 63 3.42 -14.70 -12.64
CA GLU A 63 2.78 -14.87 -11.33
C GLU A 63 2.64 -13.53 -10.59
N GLU A 64 3.54 -12.57 -10.86
CA GLU A 64 3.53 -11.29 -10.17
C GLU A 64 2.42 -10.34 -10.66
N PRO A 65 1.85 -9.49 -9.79
CA PRO A 65 0.85 -8.51 -10.20
C PRO A 65 1.40 -7.47 -11.20
N TYR A 66 0.82 -7.43 -12.40
CA TYR A 66 1.19 -6.48 -13.46
C TYR A 66 -0.03 -5.84 -14.12
N LEU A 67 0.17 -4.66 -14.71
CA LEU A 67 -0.73 -4.06 -15.69
C LEU A 67 0.09 -3.55 -16.86
N LEU A 68 -0.08 -4.19 -18.00
CA LEU A 68 0.60 -3.91 -19.25
C LEU A 68 -0.36 -3.21 -20.20
N MET A 69 -0.02 -1.98 -20.57
CA MET A 69 -0.75 -1.20 -21.57
C MET A 69 -0.02 -1.29 -22.90
N GLN A 70 -0.71 -1.70 -23.96
CA GLN A 70 -0.21 -1.76 -25.33
C GLN A 70 -0.96 -0.74 -26.19
N TYR A 71 -0.25 0.02 -27.02
CA TYR A 71 -0.88 0.94 -27.96
C TYR A 71 -0.01 1.19 -29.19
N LYS A 72 -0.65 1.71 -30.23
CA LYS A 72 0.05 2.18 -31.43
C LYS A 72 0.43 3.64 -31.28
N LEU A 73 1.52 4.04 -31.93
CA LEU A 73 1.99 5.42 -31.92
C LEU A 73 1.03 6.37 -32.66
N ASP A 74 0.34 5.88 -33.68
CA ASP A 74 -0.62 6.64 -34.50
C ASP A 74 -2.01 6.78 -33.85
N ASN A 75 -2.40 5.85 -32.96
CA ASN A 75 -3.61 5.95 -32.17
C ASN A 75 -3.35 5.63 -30.68
N PRO A 76 -2.86 6.61 -29.91
CA PRO A 76 -2.52 6.40 -28.50
C PRO A 76 -3.73 6.40 -27.56
N GLN A 77 -4.93 6.73 -28.05
CA GLN A 77 -6.14 6.86 -27.22
C GLN A 77 -6.82 5.51 -26.96
N LEU A 78 -6.70 4.55 -27.88
CA LEU A 78 -7.16 3.17 -27.69
C LEU A 78 -6.00 2.31 -27.20
N LYS A 79 -6.11 1.82 -25.96
CA LYS A 79 -5.11 0.97 -25.32
C LYS A 79 -5.64 -0.45 -25.16
N TYR A 80 -4.80 -1.43 -25.44
CA TYR A 80 -5.04 -2.83 -25.11
C TYR A 80 -4.38 -3.12 -23.77
N ILE A 81 -5.16 -3.60 -22.81
CA ILE A 81 -4.72 -3.78 -21.43
C ILE A 81 -4.69 -5.28 -21.13
N TYR A 82 -3.52 -5.74 -20.71
CA TYR A 82 -3.30 -7.08 -20.16
C TYR A 82 -2.94 -6.89 -18.70
N PHE A 83 -3.62 -7.59 -17.79
CA PHE A 83 -3.43 -7.36 -16.37
C PHE A 83 -3.59 -8.66 -15.58
N HIS A 84 -2.88 -8.73 -14.46
CA HIS A 84 -3.04 -9.82 -13.51
C HIS A 84 -4.37 -9.64 -12.74
N PRO A 85 -5.17 -10.70 -12.49
CA PRO A 85 -6.49 -10.57 -11.85
C PRO A 85 -6.49 -9.93 -10.46
N SER A 86 -5.36 -9.95 -9.76
CA SER A 86 -5.22 -9.29 -8.45
C SER A 86 -5.09 -7.76 -8.53
N VAL A 87 -4.83 -7.22 -9.73
CA VAL A 87 -4.61 -5.80 -9.95
C VAL A 87 -5.95 -5.08 -10.08
N LYS A 88 -6.12 -4.01 -9.30
CA LYS A 88 -7.32 -3.18 -9.37
C LYS A 88 -7.31 -2.28 -10.61
N LEU A 89 -8.40 -2.30 -11.37
CA LEU A 89 -8.66 -1.31 -12.42
C LEU A 89 -9.03 0.06 -11.81
N PRO A 90 -8.96 1.15 -12.60
CA PRO A 90 -9.49 2.44 -12.18
C PRO A 90 -10.98 2.34 -11.78
N PRO A 91 -11.52 3.31 -11.04
CA PRO A 91 -12.97 3.37 -10.77
C PRO A 91 -13.78 3.35 -12.07
N ILE A 92 -14.83 2.54 -12.12
CA ILE A 92 -15.68 2.33 -13.31
C ILE A 92 -17.13 2.49 -12.90
N ASN A 93 -17.87 3.32 -13.64
CA ASN A 93 -19.32 3.36 -13.61
C ASN A 93 -19.87 2.32 -14.60
N TYR A 94 -20.26 1.16 -14.06
CA TYR A 94 -20.76 0.05 -14.88
C TYR A 94 -22.17 0.33 -15.39
N GLN A 95 -22.32 0.30 -16.72
CA GLN A 95 -23.63 0.37 -17.38
C GLN A 95 -24.18 -1.04 -17.63
N LYS A 96 -23.31 -2.03 -17.81
CA LYS A 96 -23.64 -3.45 -17.95
C LYS A 96 -22.54 -4.33 -17.38
N GLN A 97 -22.89 -5.56 -17.03
CA GLN A 97 -21.90 -6.54 -16.62
C GLN A 97 -21.08 -7.01 -17.84
N PRO A 98 -19.78 -7.32 -17.66
CA PRO A 98 -18.98 -7.93 -18.71
C PRO A 98 -19.51 -9.34 -19.00
N LEU A 99 -20.08 -9.52 -20.19
CA LEU A 99 -20.64 -10.80 -20.67
C LEU A 99 -19.60 -11.65 -21.42
N SER A 100 -18.49 -11.04 -21.81
CA SER A 100 -17.42 -11.61 -22.64
C SER A 100 -16.09 -11.61 -21.90
N THR A 101 -15.17 -12.46 -22.37
CA THR A 101 -13.77 -12.48 -21.90
C THR A 101 -13.08 -11.14 -22.15
N ASP A 102 -13.44 -10.44 -23.22
CA ASP A 102 -12.90 -9.12 -23.54
C ASP A 102 -13.97 -8.05 -23.35
N TYR A 103 -13.59 -6.88 -22.87
CA TYR A 103 -14.52 -5.76 -22.70
C TYR A 103 -13.82 -4.41 -22.83
N ILE A 104 -14.60 -3.36 -23.07
CA ILE A 104 -14.09 -2.01 -23.25
C ILE A 104 -14.61 -1.09 -22.15
N ILE A 105 -13.73 -0.25 -21.62
CA ILE A 105 -14.07 0.88 -20.74
C ILE A 105 -13.68 2.16 -21.47
N THR A 106 -14.57 3.14 -21.53
CA THR A 106 -14.32 4.41 -22.21
C THR A 106 -14.29 5.58 -21.23
N GLY A 107 -13.64 6.68 -21.62
CA GLY A 107 -13.88 7.98 -21.01
C GLY A 107 -15.17 8.63 -21.55
N ASP A 108 -15.78 9.52 -20.76
CA ASP A 108 -16.95 10.31 -21.14
C ASP A 108 -16.70 11.22 -22.36
N VAL A 109 -15.46 11.66 -22.57
CA VAL A 109 -15.07 12.54 -23.69
C VAL A 109 -14.39 11.76 -24.82
N PHE A 110 -14.31 10.44 -24.72
CA PHE A 110 -13.76 9.61 -25.79
C PHE A 110 -14.74 9.56 -26.98
N PRO A 111 -14.29 9.85 -28.22
CA PRO A 111 -15.17 9.81 -29.39
C PRO A 111 -15.54 8.37 -29.73
N GLU A 112 -16.76 7.93 -29.40
CA GLU A 112 -17.19 6.55 -29.65
C GLU A 112 -17.09 6.16 -31.13
N GLU A 113 -17.18 7.10 -32.07
CA GLU A 113 -17.00 6.86 -33.51
C GLU A 113 -15.62 6.30 -33.85
N ALA A 114 -14.61 6.51 -33.01
CA ALA A 114 -13.29 5.92 -33.16
C ALA A 114 -13.29 4.39 -32.93
N LEU A 115 -14.33 3.83 -32.30
CA LEU A 115 -14.51 2.39 -32.16
C LEU A 115 -15.23 1.79 -33.37
N SER A 116 -14.73 0.64 -33.82
CA SER A 116 -15.47 -0.18 -34.79
C SER A 116 -16.81 -0.64 -34.23
N ARG A 117 -17.79 -0.94 -35.10
CA ARG A 117 -19.13 -1.41 -34.67
C ARG A 117 -19.06 -2.60 -33.71
N ASN A 118 -18.16 -3.54 -33.97
CA ASN A 118 -18.00 -4.73 -33.12
C ASN A 118 -17.48 -4.34 -31.73
N MET A 119 -16.54 -3.40 -31.64
CA MET A 119 -15.99 -2.91 -30.37
C MET A 119 -17.03 -2.16 -29.53
N LYS A 120 -17.92 -1.38 -30.13
CA LYS A 120 -18.99 -0.67 -29.40
C LYS A 120 -19.85 -1.63 -28.56
N SER A 121 -20.12 -2.83 -29.08
CA SER A 121 -20.90 -3.84 -28.36
C SER A 121 -20.22 -4.35 -27.09
N LEU A 122 -18.89 -4.21 -26.97
CA LEU A 122 -18.08 -4.64 -25.83
C LEU A 122 -17.94 -3.58 -24.74
N VAL A 123 -18.46 -2.36 -24.93
CA VAL A 123 -18.36 -1.27 -23.96
C VAL A 123 -19.21 -1.57 -22.73
N ILE A 124 -18.60 -1.76 -21.56
CA ILE A 124 -19.31 -2.13 -20.32
C ILE A 124 -19.63 -0.95 -19.40
N GLY A 125 -19.00 0.19 -19.63
CA GLY A 125 -19.16 1.38 -18.81
C GLY A 125 -18.06 2.39 -19.06
N GLN A 126 -18.03 3.39 -18.18
CA GLN A 126 -17.13 4.54 -18.29
C GLN A 126 -16.22 4.66 -17.07
N PHE A 127 -15.06 5.31 -17.22
CA PHE A 127 -14.20 5.63 -16.09
C PHE A 127 -14.88 6.63 -15.15
N ASP A 128 -15.00 6.30 -13.87
CA ASP A 128 -15.51 7.19 -12.83
C ASP A 128 -14.41 8.13 -12.31
N THR A 129 -13.78 8.85 -13.25
CA THR A 129 -12.64 9.75 -13.01
C THR A 129 -12.72 10.99 -13.91
N PRO A 130 -13.77 11.82 -13.79
CA PRO A 130 -14.15 12.83 -14.78
C PRO A 130 -13.07 13.90 -15.05
N SER A 131 -12.26 14.21 -14.03
CA SER A 131 -11.19 15.23 -14.14
C SER A 131 -9.84 14.68 -14.60
N SER A 132 -9.74 13.38 -14.86
CA SER A 132 -8.48 12.71 -15.21
C SER A 132 -8.28 12.60 -16.73
N TYR A 133 -7.04 12.37 -17.17
CA TYR A 133 -6.77 12.09 -18.59
C TYR A 133 -7.39 10.79 -19.10
N LEU A 134 -7.79 9.86 -18.21
CA LEU A 134 -8.53 8.65 -18.59
C LEU A 134 -9.86 8.98 -19.26
N ASN A 135 -10.42 10.17 -19.01
CA ASN A 135 -11.67 10.62 -19.60
C ASN A 135 -11.60 10.80 -21.15
N ARG A 136 -10.40 10.72 -21.74
CA ARG A 136 -10.18 10.81 -23.20
C ARG A 136 -9.61 9.52 -23.79
N GLU A 137 -9.61 8.43 -23.04
CA GLU A 137 -9.04 7.15 -23.46
C GLU A 137 -10.12 6.06 -23.53
N ALA A 138 -9.84 5.03 -24.33
CA ALA A 138 -10.59 3.78 -24.32
C ALA A 138 -9.63 2.63 -24.01
N TRP A 139 -10.00 1.79 -23.05
CA TRP A 139 -9.25 0.62 -22.66
C TRP A 139 -9.97 -0.63 -23.10
N TYR A 140 -9.37 -1.37 -24.02
CA TYR A 140 -9.77 -2.71 -24.40
C TYR A 140 -9.06 -3.69 -23.46
N ILE A 141 -9.82 -4.28 -22.52
CA ILE A 141 -9.31 -5.28 -21.59
C ILE A 141 -9.27 -6.63 -22.30
N VAL A 142 -8.07 -7.20 -22.38
CA VAL A 142 -7.81 -8.50 -23.00
C VAL A 142 -7.54 -9.52 -21.89
N MET A 143 -8.39 -10.54 -21.77
CA MET A 143 -8.18 -11.63 -20.80
C MET A 143 -7.31 -12.77 -21.34
N SER A 144 -6.95 -12.71 -22.63
CA SER A 144 -5.99 -13.64 -23.23
C SER A 144 -4.60 -13.48 -22.61
N GLN A 145 -3.93 -14.59 -22.35
CA GLN A 145 -2.51 -14.63 -21.97
C GLN A 145 -1.58 -14.40 -23.16
N GLN A 146 -2.11 -14.18 -24.37
CA GLN A 146 -1.33 -13.93 -25.57
C GLN A 146 -1.52 -12.50 -26.07
N ILE A 147 -0.43 -11.73 -26.09
CA ILE A 147 -0.34 -10.38 -26.66
C ILE A 147 -0.34 -10.48 -28.18
N ASN A 148 -1.23 -9.74 -28.82
CA ASN A 148 -1.22 -9.58 -30.28
C ASN A 148 -0.42 -8.33 -30.68
N LEU A 149 0.73 -8.50 -31.33
CA LEU A 149 1.61 -7.38 -31.68
C LEU A 149 1.08 -6.48 -32.81
N LYS A 150 0.05 -6.93 -33.54
CA LYS A 150 -0.65 -6.07 -34.53
C LYS A 150 -1.41 -4.92 -33.86
N ASN A 151 -1.68 -5.03 -32.56
CA ASN A 151 -2.37 -4.02 -31.78
C ASN A 151 -1.46 -2.87 -31.34
N GLY A 152 -0.15 -3.00 -31.53
CA GLY A 152 0.83 -1.96 -31.23
C GLY A 152 2.15 -2.53 -30.75
N THR A 153 3.21 -1.75 -30.89
CA THR A 153 4.57 -2.12 -30.50
C THR A 153 5.08 -1.33 -29.30
N LYS A 154 4.35 -0.30 -28.85
CA LYS A 154 4.68 0.48 -27.66
C LYS A 154 3.91 -0.04 -26.44
N PHE A 155 4.64 -0.21 -25.35
CA PHE A 155 4.14 -0.76 -24.10
C PHE A 155 4.47 0.13 -22.91
N ILE A 156 3.58 0.10 -21.90
CA ILE A 156 3.82 0.65 -20.57
C ILE A 156 3.50 -0.44 -19.55
N LEU A 157 4.52 -0.86 -18.81
CA LEU A 157 4.36 -1.84 -17.74
C LEU A 157 4.27 -1.14 -16.39
N ASN A 158 3.13 -1.28 -15.74
CA ASN A 158 2.89 -0.86 -14.36
C ASN A 158 3.00 -2.06 -13.42
N VAL A 159 3.66 -1.85 -12.29
CA VAL A 159 3.84 -2.86 -11.24
C VAL A 159 3.46 -2.23 -9.90
N GLU A 160 2.78 -3.00 -9.04
CA GLU A 160 2.41 -2.54 -7.69
C GLU A 160 3.66 -2.41 -6.81
N SER A 161 4.54 -3.40 -6.88
CA SER A 161 5.81 -3.44 -6.16
C SER A 161 6.86 -4.20 -6.98
N GLY A 162 8.15 -3.99 -6.67
CA GLY A 162 9.27 -4.69 -7.32
C GLY A 162 9.95 -3.89 -8.44
N ASN A 163 10.85 -4.56 -9.16
CA ASN A 163 11.63 -3.97 -10.25
C ASN A 163 10.95 -4.27 -11.60
N PRO A 164 10.35 -3.28 -12.28
CA PRO A 164 9.69 -3.47 -13.56
C PRO A 164 10.63 -4.02 -14.65
N HIS A 165 11.94 -3.72 -14.61
CA HIS A 165 12.89 -4.24 -15.58
C HIS A 165 13.03 -5.76 -15.50
N GLN A 166 13.06 -6.32 -14.29
CA GLN A 166 13.12 -7.77 -14.10
C GLN A 166 11.85 -8.46 -14.61
N LEU A 167 10.70 -7.80 -14.49
CA LEU A 167 9.44 -8.31 -15.00
C LEU A 167 9.37 -8.25 -16.54
N ILE A 168 9.96 -7.24 -17.17
CA ILE A 168 10.09 -7.19 -18.63
C ILE A 168 10.90 -8.39 -19.12
N GLU A 169 12.03 -8.72 -18.50
CA GLU A 169 12.82 -9.89 -18.89
C GLU A 169 12.06 -11.22 -18.75
N LYS A 170 11.13 -11.31 -17.78
CA LYS A 170 10.26 -12.48 -17.63
C LYS A 170 9.14 -12.55 -18.67
N ILE A 171 8.51 -11.42 -19.00
CA ILE A 171 7.47 -11.35 -20.05
C ILE A 171 8.10 -11.53 -21.43
N PHE A 172 9.32 -11.04 -21.63
CA PHE A 172 9.97 -10.89 -22.93
C PHE A 172 11.38 -11.52 -22.96
N PRO A 173 11.57 -12.80 -22.56
CA PRO A 173 12.90 -13.38 -22.32
C PRO A 173 13.78 -13.44 -23.58
N ASN A 174 13.17 -13.63 -24.75
CA ASN A 174 13.86 -13.76 -26.03
C ASN A 174 13.47 -12.67 -27.03
N THR A 175 12.90 -11.56 -26.55
CA THR A 175 12.41 -10.49 -27.43
C THR A 175 13.29 -9.27 -27.31
N SER A 176 13.75 -8.73 -28.45
CA SER A 176 14.45 -7.45 -28.46
C SER A 176 13.50 -6.31 -28.13
N TYR A 177 13.84 -5.52 -27.12
CA TYR A 177 13.08 -4.34 -26.74
C TYR A 177 14.02 -3.15 -26.52
N GLN A 178 13.50 -1.96 -26.83
CA GLN A 178 14.16 -0.70 -26.53
C GLN A 178 13.42 -0.04 -25.37
N LEU A 179 14.12 0.17 -24.26
CA LEU A 179 13.64 1.00 -23.18
C LEU A 179 13.58 2.45 -23.66
N LEU A 180 12.46 3.12 -23.40
CA LEU A 180 12.35 4.55 -23.61
C LEU A 180 12.78 5.26 -22.33
N GLU A 181 13.40 6.43 -22.47
CA GLU A 181 13.67 7.27 -21.30
C GLU A 181 12.35 7.56 -20.59
N ASN A 182 12.31 7.30 -19.28
CA ASN A 182 11.19 7.69 -18.45
C ASN A 182 11.21 9.22 -18.40
N GLU A 183 10.48 9.88 -19.30
CA GLU A 183 10.13 11.27 -19.10
C GLU A 183 9.45 11.39 -17.73
N ASP A 184 9.83 12.43 -17.00
CA ASP A 184 9.27 12.76 -15.70
C ASP A 184 7.72 12.75 -15.81
N ARG A 185 7.11 11.69 -15.26
CA ARG A 185 5.67 11.39 -15.39
C ARG A 185 4.77 12.41 -14.69
N GLY A 186 4.41 13.46 -15.43
CA GLY A 186 3.24 14.29 -15.20
C GLY A 186 3.12 14.84 -13.77
N THR A 187 1.99 14.58 -13.13
CA THR A 187 1.68 15.13 -11.80
C THR A 187 2.62 14.65 -10.70
N ALA A 188 3.37 13.56 -10.90
CA ALA A 188 4.27 13.03 -9.87
C ALA A 188 5.49 13.94 -9.60
N ILE A 189 5.90 14.76 -10.56
CA ILE A 189 7.05 15.69 -10.45
C ILE A 189 6.64 17.07 -9.95
N LEU A 190 5.33 17.35 -9.87
CA LEU A 190 4.85 18.61 -9.31
C LEU A 190 5.42 18.78 -7.90
N LYS A 191 6.12 19.89 -7.68
CA LYS A 191 6.76 20.20 -6.38
C LYS A 191 5.77 20.11 -5.23
N SER A 192 4.50 20.48 -5.44
CA SER A 192 3.43 20.34 -4.44
C SER A 192 3.21 18.90 -3.99
N ASN A 193 3.18 17.94 -4.93
CA ASN A 193 3.02 16.52 -4.63
C ASN A 193 4.26 15.94 -3.95
N VAL A 194 5.45 16.35 -4.38
CA VAL A 194 6.71 15.98 -3.73
C VAL A 194 6.74 16.49 -2.28
N LEU A 195 6.41 17.77 -2.07
CA LEU A 195 6.34 18.38 -0.74
C LEU A 195 5.28 17.72 0.15
N LEU A 196 4.12 17.39 -0.39
CA LEU A 196 3.05 16.69 0.34
C LEU A 196 3.53 15.32 0.81
N ASN A 197 4.17 14.53 -0.05
CA ASN A 197 4.71 13.23 0.32
C ASN A 197 5.78 13.36 1.41
N VAL A 198 6.68 14.34 1.30
CA VAL A 198 7.68 14.63 2.34
C VAL A 198 7.01 15.01 3.67
N PHE A 199 6.00 15.88 3.64
CA PHE A 199 5.25 16.29 4.82
C PHE A 199 4.54 15.10 5.50
N LEU A 200 3.92 14.22 4.72
CA LEU A 200 3.27 13.00 5.22
C LEU A 200 4.31 12.05 5.85
N LEU A 201 5.48 11.86 5.23
CA LEU A 201 6.56 11.05 5.80
C LEU A 201 7.08 11.62 7.13
N ILE A 202 7.27 12.94 7.21
CA ILE A 202 7.65 13.63 8.46
C ILE A 202 6.56 13.43 9.52
N SER A 203 5.29 13.49 9.13
CA SER A 203 4.15 13.27 10.04
C SER A 203 4.14 11.84 10.59
N VAL A 204 4.41 10.83 9.75
CA VAL A 204 4.56 9.43 10.20
C VAL A 204 5.71 9.31 11.21
N LEU A 205 6.86 9.94 10.92
CA LEU A 205 7.99 9.94 11.85
C LEU A 205 7.62 10.58 13.21
N PHE A 206 6.87 11.67 13.20
CA PHE A 206 6.41 12.31 14.43
C PHE A 206 5.49 11.40 15.26
N VAL A 207 4.57 10.66 14.61
CA VAL A 207 3.71 9.66 15.28
C VAL A 207 4.56 8.54 15.90
N ILE A 208 5.59 8.06 15.19
CA ILE A 208 6.51 7.04 15.72
C ILE A 208 7.26 7.57 16.96
N ILE A 209 7.74 8.81 16.94
CA ILE A 209 8.41 9.44 18.09
C ILE A 209 7.42 9.59 19.26
N ALA A 210 6.21 10.07 19.01
CA ALA A 210 5.17 10.20 20.02
C ALA A 210 4.82 8.85 20.67
N GLN A 211 4.77 7.77 19.87
CA GLN A 211 4.58 6.40 20.37
C GLN A 211 5.74 5.97 21.27
N ALA A 212 6.99 6.23 20.86
CA ALA A 212 8.17 5.91 21.66
C ALA A 212 8.19 6.67 23.01
N VAL A 213 7.83 7.96 23.00
CA VAL A 213 7.70 8.78 24.23
C VAL A 213 6.59 8.25 25.14
N THR A 214 5.45 7.87 24.56
CA THR A 214 4.31 7.29 25.29
C THR A 214 4.68 5.99 25.98
N ILE A 215 5.39 5.11 25.26
CA ILE A 215 5.96 3.86 25.80
C ILE A 215 6.95 4.17 26.93
N HIS A 216 7.88 5.08 26.71
CA HIS A 216 8.89 5.44 27.70
C HIS A 216 8.25 5.93 29.01
N TYR A 217 7.28 6.84 28.91
CA TYR A 217 6.58 7.37 30.08
C TYR A 217 5.79 6.28 30.82
N SER A 218 5.10 5.39 30.09
CA SER A 218 4.38 4.27 30.68
C SER A 218 5.30 3.36 31.49
N ILE A 219 6.50 3.07 30.96
CA ILE A 219 7.51 2.25 31.65
C ILE A 219 8.06 2.98 32.89
N GLN A 220 8.44 4.26 32.75
CA GLN A 220 8.98 5.05 33.86
C GLN A 220 8.01 5.16 35.03
N SER A 221 6.72 5.33 34.76
CA SER A 221 5.68 5.42 35.80
C SER A 221 5.59 4.17 36.68
N LYS A 222 5.99 2.99 36.16
CA LYS A 222 5.95 1.71 36.89
C LYS A 222 7.26 1.34 37.58
N LYS A 223 8.34 2.09 37.30
CA LYS A 223 9.67 1.88 37.89
C LYS A 223 9.66 1.82 39.43
N PRO A 224 8.95 2.70 40.17
CA PRO A 224 8.96 2.65 41.63
C PRO A 224 8.32 1.37 42.18
N ILE A 225 7.20 0.93 41.59
CA ILE A 225 6.50 -0.30 42.00
C ILE A 225 7.40 -1.53 41.78
N VAL A 226 8.08 -1.59 40.63
CA VAL A 226 9.05 -2.67 40.33
C VAL A 226 10.18 -2.69 41.36
N GLN A 227 10.73 -1.53 41.73
CA GLN A 227 11.77 -1.41 42.75
C GLN A 227 11.29 -1.88 44.14
N ILE A 228 10.12 -1.43 44.58
CA ILE A 228 9.54 -1.82 45.88
C ILE A 228 9.34 -3.34 45.94
N LEU A 229 8.75 -3.94 44.90
CA LEU A 229 8.51 -5.39 44.85
C LEU A 229 9.81 -6.20 44.81
N PHE A 230 10.86 -5.66 44.20
CA PHE A 230 12.17 -6.29 44.18
C PHE A 230 12.86 -6.23 45.55
N LEU A 231 12.86 -5.06 46.20
CA LEU A 231 13.40 -4.90 47.56
C LEU A 231 12.64 -5.74 48.59
N ALA A 232 11.36 -6.01 48.36
CA ALA A 232 10.56 -6.95 49.15
C ALA A 232 10.88 -8.45 48.89
N GLY A 233 11.93 -8.76 48.13
CA GLY A 233 12.39 -10.13 47.87
C GLY A 233 11.70 -10.84 46.70
N GLY A 234 10.95 -10.11 45.85
CA GLY A 234 10.26 -10.71 44.71
C GLY A 234 11.21 -11.19 43.62
N LYS A 235 10.96 -12.40 43.08
CA LYS A 235 11.65 -12.89 41.87
C LYS A 235 11.29 -12.04 40.65
N TRP A 236 12.28 -11.67 39.85
CA TRP A 236 12.11 -10.75 38.73
C TRP A 236 11.03 -11.15 37.72
N GLN A 237 10.91 -12.45 37.44
CA GLN A 237 9.89 -12.98 36.52
C GLN A 237 8.48 -12.72 37.05
N LEU A 238 8.28 -12.92 38.36
CA LEU A 238 6.98 -12.74 39.00
C LEU A 238 6.63 -11.25 39.09
N ILE A 239 7.61 -10.38 39.32
CA ILE A 239 7.41 -8.93 39.31
C ILE A 239 6.97 -8.47 37.91
N PHE A 240 7.69 -8.89 36.88
CA PHE A 240 7.36 -8.57 35.49
C PHE A 240 5.91 -8.96 35.15
N LEU A 241 5.54 -10.22 35.44
CA LEU A 241 4.18 -10.69 35.19
C LEU A 241 3.14 -9.92 36.00
N LYS A 242 3.36 -9.69 37.30
CA LYS A 242 2.39 -8.98 38.14
C LYS A 242 2.17 -7.52 37.72
N VAL A 243 3.23 -6.82 37.33
CA VAL A 243 3.17 -5.39 37.00
C VAL A 243 2.58 -5.16 35.61
N PHE A 244 2.95 -5.97 34.61
CA PHE A 244 2.62 -5.69 33.21
C PHE A 244 1.51 -6.57 32.62
N LYS A 245 1.04 -7.64 33.30
CA LYS A 245 0.04 -8.58 32.75
C LYS A 245 -1.21 -7.91 32.19
N LEU A 246 -1.86 -7.04 32.97
CA LEU A 246 -3.11 -6.40 32.55
C LEU A 246 -2.90 -5.46 31.36
N GLU A 247 -1.74 -4.81 31.30
CA GLU A 247 -1.40 -3.91 30.20
C GLU A 247 -1.09 -4.67 28.92
N PHE A 248 -0.40 -5.80 28.99
CA PHE A 248 -0.22 -6.68 27.82
C PHE A 248 -1.54 -7.25 27.32
N ILE A 249 -2.46 -7.64 28.21
CA ILE A 249 -3.81 -8.08 27.82
C ILE A 249 -4.53 -6.94 27.09
N ALA A 250 -4.52 -5.73 27.66
CA ALA A 250 -5.17 -4.57 27.04
C ALA A 250 -4.55 -4.18 25.70
N LEU A 251 -3.22 -4.20 25.58
CA LEU A 251 -2.52 -3.96 24.32
C LEU A 251 -2.87 -5.02 23.27
N PHE A 252 -2.95 -6.29 23.66
CA PHE A 252 -3.36 -7.36 22.75
C PHE A 252 -4.79 -7.15 22.23
N VAL A 253 -5.72 -6.73 23.10
CA VAL A 253 -7.09 -6.38 22.69
C VAL A 253 -7.10 -5.19 21.73
N ILE A 254 -6.30 -4.15 22.00
CA ILE A 254 -6.14 -2.99 21.10
C ILE A 254 -5.61 -3.43 19.74
N MET A 255 -4.56 -4.26 19.70
CA MET A 255 -3.99 -4.76 18.45
C MET A 255 -5.01 -5.55 17.64
N LEU A 256 -5.81 -6.40 18.30
CA LEU A 256 -6.87 -7.17 17.64
C LEU A 256 -7.93 -6.24 17.05
N LEU A 257 -8.36 -5.23 17.80
CA LEU A 257 -9.36 -4.25 17.35
C LEU A 257 -8.85 -3.43 16.16
N GLU A 258 -7.61 -2.97 16.22
CA GLU A 258 -6.94 -2.24 15.13
C GLU A 258 -6.81 -3.14 13.88
N PHE A 259 -6.36 -4.38 14.04
CA PHE A 259 -6.26 -5.32 12.93
C PHE A 259 -7.61 -5.56 12.24
N LEU A 260 -8.68 -5.77 13.00
CA LEU A 260 -10.03 -5.94 12.46
C LEU A 260 -10.51 -4.68 11.73
N SER A 261 -10.24 -3.50 12.30
CA SER A 261 -10.58 -2.20 11.71
C SER A 261 -9.82 -1.98 10.40
N LEU A 262 -8.51 -2.24 10.36
CA LEU A 262 -7.69 -2.14 9.16
C LEU A 262 -8.16 -3.12 8.07
N LYS A 263 -8.49 -4.36 8.44
CA LYS A 263 -8.99 -5.37 7.49
C LYS A 263 -10.33 -4.95 6.89
N ALA A 264 -11.25 -4.46 7.73
CA ALA A 264 -12.53 -3.94 7.25
C ALA A 264 -12.33 -2.73 6.33
N PHE A 265 -11.48 -1.78 6.73
CA PHE A 265 -11.18 -0.60 5.93
C PHE A 265 -10.55 -0.96 4.58
N ASN A 266 -9.59 -1.90 4.55
CA ASN A 266 -8.96 -2.34 3.32
C ASN A 266 -9.94 -3.01 2.34
N HIS A 267 -10.97 -3.67 2.87
CA HIS A 267 -12.02 -4.27 2.05
C HIS A 267 -12.87 -3.22 1.33
N PHE A 268 -13.24 -2.13 2.01
CA PHE A 268 -14.11 -1.09 1.44
C PHE A 268 -13.35 -0.02 0.65
N TYR A 269 -12.12 0.32 1.06
CA TYR A 269 -11.34 1.43 0.52
C TYR A 269 -10.01 0.96 -0.08
N THR A 270 -10.03 -0.17 -0.82
CA THR A 270 -8.81 -0.64 -1.48
C THR A 270 -8.44 0.28 -2.64
N ILE A 271 -7.20 0.77 -2.61
CA ILE A 271 -6.53 1.52 -3.67
C ILE A 271 -5.69 0.56 -4.54
N TRP A 272 -4.87 1.08 -5.46
CA TRP A 272 -4.03 0.28 -6.38
C TRP A 272 -3.21 -0.81 -5.69
N GLY A 273 -2.75 -0.58 -4.45
CA GLY A 273 -2.02 -1.58 -3.69
C GLY A 273 -2.36 -1.60 -2.21
N ASN A 274 -1.85 -2.64 -1.53
CA ASN A 274 -2.11 -2.92 -0.11
C ASN A 274 -0.92 -2.60 0.80
N GLN A 275 0.07 -1.85 0.31
CA GLN A 275 1.32 -1.61 1.04
C GLN A 275 1.07 -0.87 2.36
N TRP A 276 0.24 0.19 2.38
CA TRP A 276 -0.14 0.89 3.61
C TRP A 276 -0.71 -0.05 4.68
N TYR A 277 -1.53 -1.04 4.29
CA TYR A 277 -2.15 -2.01 5.20
C TYR A 277 -1.08 -2.91 5.81
N TYR A 278 -0.22 -3.52 4.98
CA TYR A 278 0.83 -4.42 5.46
C TYR A 278 1.84 -3.69 6.35
N VAL A 279 2.24 -2.47 5.99
CA VAL A 279 3.15 -1.63 6.79
C VAL A 279 2.50 -1.25 8.12
N SER A 280 1.20 -0.94 8.14
CA SER A 280 0.46 -0.63 9.37
C SER A 280 0.39 -1.83 10.32
N VAL A 281 0.06 -3.02 9.81
CA VAL A 281 0.04 -4.27 10.60
C VAL A 281 1.43 -4.58 11.15
N PHE A 282 2.47 -4.44 10.32
CA PHE A 282 3.86 -4.63 10.73
C PHE A 282 4.27 -3.63 11.82
N TYR A 283 3.90 -2.36 11.69
CA TYR A 283 4.16 -1.32 12.69
C TYR A 283 3.54 -1.63 14.05
N ILE A 284 2.29 -2.10 14.08
CA ILE A 284 1.59 -2.52 15.29
C ILE A 284 2.34 -3.69 15.98
N LEU A 285 2.73 -4.70 15.20
CA LEU A 285 3.49 -5.87 15.70
C LEU A 285 4.85 -5.46 16.27
N VAL A 286 5.63 -4.67 15.54
CA VAL A 286 6.94 -4.19 15.99
C VAL A 286 6.82 -3.37 17.26
N THR A 287 5.83 -2.48 17.34
CA THR A 287 5.60 -1.65 18.54
C THR A 287 5.32 -2.52 19.77
N PHE A 288 4.52 -3.57 19.62
CA PHE A 288 4.25 -4.52 20.71
C PHE A 288 5.52 -5.27 21.16
N ILE A 289 6.32 -5.77 20.22
CA ILE A 289 7.58 -6.48 20.52
C ILE A 289 8.56 -5.55 21.23
N VAL A 290 8.74 -4.32 20.73
CA VAL A 290 9.63 -3.32 21.32
C VAL A 290 9.16 -2.95 22.73
N TYR A 291 7.85 -2.77 22.93
CA TYR A 291 7.27 -2.50 24.25
C TYR A 291 7.57 -3.64 25.24
N PHE A 292 7.35 -4.89 24.83
CA PHE A 292 7.64 -6.07 25.63
C PHE A 292 9.13 -6.13 26.02
N LEU A 293 10.03 -5.97 25.06
CA LEU A 293 11.48 -5.97 25.29
C LEU A 293 11.91 -4.83 26.22
N ALA A 294 11.35 -3.64 26.05
CA ALA A 294 11.66 -2.48 26.90
C ALA A 294 11.25 -2.72 28.35
N CYS A 295 10.06 -3.29 28.60
CA CYS A 295 9.60 -3.66 29.94
C CYS A 295 10.49 -4.74 30.57
N LEU A 296 10.90 -5.74 29.78
CA LEU A 296 11.78 -6.82 30.22
C LEU A 296 13.17 -6.29 30.62
N LEU A 297 13.78 -5.46 29.78
CA LEU A 297 15.08 -4.83 30.02
C LEU A 297 15.04 -3.89 31.23
N MET A 298 13.98 -3.09 31.37
CA MET A 298 13.80 -2.21 32.53
C MET A 298 13.76 -3.02 33.83
N THR A 299 12.97 -4.10 33.85
CA THR A 299 12.84 -4.97 35.04
C THR A 299 14.19 -5.61 35.39
N LYS A 300 14.92 -6.15 34.42
CA LYS A 300 16.26 -6.74 34.65
C LYS A 300 17.30 -5.71 35.10
N SER A 301 17.31 -4.52 34.49
CA SER A 301 18.29 -3.46 34.76
C SER A 301 18.18 -2.91 36.19
N LEU A 302 16.95 -2.72 36.67
CA LEU A 302 16.69 -2.26 38.04
C LEU A 302 17.24 -3.21 39.09
N ILE A 303 17.17 -4.51 38.80
CA ILE A 303 17.64 -5.57 39.69
C ILE A 303 19.16 -5.60 39.74
N LYS A 304 19.83 -5.48 38.59
CA LYS A 304 21.30 -5.39 38.53
C LYS A 304 21.83 -4.17 39.30
N LYS A 305 21.08 -3.05 39.30
CA LYS A 305 21.44 -1.86 40.09
C LYS A 305 21.15 -2.04 41.58
N GLY A 306 20.05 -2.70 41.96
CA GLY A 306 19.74 -3.03 43.35
C GLY A 306 20.79 -3.94 43.99
N VAL A 307 21.29 -4.94 43.27
CA VAL A 307 22.34 -5.86 43.74
C VAL A 307 23.70 -5.20 43.96
N ARG A 308 23.98 -4.02 43.37
CA ARG A 308 25.23 -3.26 43.59
C ARG A 308 25.17 -2.29 44.78
N LEU A 309 23.98 -2.04 45.31
CA LEU A 309 23.75 -1.11 46.43
C LEU A 309 23.67 -1.84 47.78
N PHE A 310 23.73 -3.17 47.78
CA PHE A 310 23.89 -4.06 48.93
C PHE A 310 25.24 -4.77 48.84
#